data_AF-A0A5K7XG81-F1
#
_entry.id   AF-A0A5K7XG81-F1
#
_cell.length_a   1.000
_cell.length_b   1.000
_cell.length_c   1.000
_cell.angle_alpha   90.00
_cell.angle_beta   90.00
_cell.angle_gamma   90.00
#
_symmetry.space_group_name_H-M   'P 1'
#
loop_
_entity.id
_entity.type
_entity.pdbx_description
1 polymer ?
#
loop_
_entity_poly.entity_id
_entity_poly.type
_entity_poly.pdbx_seq_one_letter_code
_entity_poly.pdbx_strand_id
1 'polypeptide(L)'
;MDLSSTTPRTGFRLAIFAVVALALLPGCVRRRLMIRSNPPGAMVYVDNQPIGTTPCATNFIYYGTREIRLVKPGYETLTVNQPIPAPWYQLPPIDFFAENVMPNEIHDFRTVSFNMQPQIIVPTEELIQRGEQLRAATQQGAVVPAGATTPAFGPAAAPPPVIGRPTIAAPAFNGPTGPALLPGTTLAPEAVPPGVIVPPSNGPGVLPPGGRALEPLPMVQ
;
A
#
# COMPACT_ATOMS: atom_id res chain seq x y z
N MET A 1 -4.43 -76.62 3.78
CA MET A 1 -5.26 -75.41 3.51
C MET A 1 -4.64 -74.33 4.35
N ASP A 2 -3.54 -73.75 3.86
CA ASP A 2 -2.72 -72.84 4.66
C ASP A 2 -2.53 -71.57 3.87
N LEU A 3 -3.37 -70.57 4.11
CA LEU A 3 -3.08 -69.20 3.71
C LEU A 3 -3.63 -68.21 4.74
N SER A 4 -2.67 -67.43 5.26
CA SER A 4 -2.79 -66.02 5.63
C SER A 4 -3.59 -65.65 6.88
N SER A 5 -3.01 -65.90 8.06
CA SER A 5 -3.23 -65.04 9.23
C SER A 5 -2.29 -63.83 9.18
N THR A 6 -2.55 -62.89 8.26
CA THR A 6 -1.86 -61.59 8.28
C THR A 6 -2.35 -60.81 9.50
N THR A 7 -1.51 -60.77 10.52
CA THR A 7 -1.78 -60.11 11.80
C THR A 7 -1.96 -58.60 11.55
N PRO A 8 -3.05 -57.95 12.02
CA PRO A 8 -3.29 -56.51 11.79
C PRO A 8 -2.22 -55.59 12.40
N ARG A 9 -1.38 -56.14 13.30
CA ARG A 9 -0.28 -55.43 13.96
C ARG A 9 0.89 -55.07 13.03
N THR A 10 1.13 -55.86 11.99
CA THR A 10 2.26 -55.64 11.06
C THR A 10 1.93 -54.53 10.06
N GLY A 11 0.69 -54.46 9.58
CA GLY A 11 0.20 -53.38 8.72
C GLY A 11 0.17 -52.03 9.44
N PHE A 12 -0.21 -52.01 10.72
CA PHE A 12 -0.21 -50.78 11.52
C PHE A 12 1.21 -50.22 11.74
N ARG A 13 2.20 -51.09 11.98
CA ARG A 13 3.61 -50.68 12.12
C ARG A 13 4.17 -50.11 10.81
N LEU A 14 3.84 -50.72 9.67
CA LEU A 14 4.22 -50.23 8.35
C LEU A 14 3.57 -48.87 8.02
N ALA A 15 2.30 -48.70 8.37
CA ALA A 15 1.58 -47.42 8.20
C ALA A 15 2.20 -46.30 9.04
N ILE A 16 2.54 -46.56 10.31
CA ILE A 16 3.25 -45.58 11.15
C ILE A 16 4.62 -45.24 10.56
N PHE A 17 5.39 -46.23 10.13
CA PHE A 17 6.71 -45.99 9.55
C PHE A 17 6.63 -45.17 8.26
N ALA A 18 5.61 -45.42 7.42
CA ALA A 18 5.36 -44.64 6.22
C ALA A 18 4.93 -43.19 6.52
N VAL A 19 4.08 -42.97 7.51
CA VAL A 19 3.68 -41.62 7.95
C VAL A 19 4.86 -40.87 8.56
N VAL A 20 5.70 -41.54 9.36
CA VAL A 20 6.92 -40.94 9.93
C VAL A 20 7.93 -40.62 8.83
N ALA A 21 8.17 -41.53 7.89
CA ALA A 21 9.07 -41.30 6.75
C ALA A 21 8.57 -40.18 5.83
N LEU A 22 7.26 -40.06 5.64
CA LEU A 22 6.64 -38.96 4.89
C LEU A 22 6.76 -37.62 5.63
N ALA A 23 6.62 -37.63 6.95
CA ALA A 23 6.80 -36.44 7.80
C ALA A 23 8.27 -36.01 7.96
N LEU A 24 9.24 -36.87 7.60
CA LEU A 24 10.68 -36.57 7.58
C LEU A 24 11.14 -35.92 6.27
N LEU A 25 10.28 -35.80 5.25
CA LEU A 25 10.58 -35.04 4.05
C LEU A 25 10.46 -33.54 4.38
N PRO A 26 11.49 -32.73 4.13
CA PRO A 26 11.43 -31.30 4.44
C PRO A 26 10.43 -30.60 3.51
N GLY A 27 9.30 -30.15 4.05
CA GLY A 27 8.46 -29.16 3.40
C GLY A 27 9.23 -27.86 3.24
N CYS A 28 9.49 -27.42 2.00
CA CYS A 28 10.17 -26.15 1.73
C CYS A 28 9.12 -25.11 1.31
N VAL A 29 9.03 -24.00 2.06
CA VAL A 29 8.19 -22.85 1.68
C VAL A 29 9.10 -21.79 1.05
N ARG A 30 8.85 -21.43 -0.21
CA ARG A 30 9.57 -20.34 -0.90
C ARG A 30 8.69 -19.11 -1.00
N ARG A 31 9.17 -18.01 -0.45
CA ARG A 31 8.46 -16.72 -0.36
C ARG A 31 9.25 -15.67 -1.14
N ARG A 32 8.61 -15.01 -2.10
CA ARG A 32 9.23 -13.98 -2.93
C ARG A 32 8.32 -12.76 -3.09
N LEU A 33 8.88 -11.60 -2.82
CA LEU A 33 8.25 -10.29 -2.99
C LEU A 33 8.90 -9.57 -4.17
N MET A 34 8.09 -9.23 -5.17
CA MET A 34 8.47 -8.45 -6.34
C MET A 34 8.09 -6.99 -6.13
N ILE A 35 9.09 -6.10 -6.04
CA ILE A 35 8.90 -4.66 -5.90
C ILE A 35 9.07 -4.00 -7.26
N ARG A 36 8.04 -3.26 -7.68
CA ARG A 36 8.05 -2.40 -8.87
C ARG A 36 7.84 -0.95 -8.46
N SER A 37 8.50 -0.03 -9.16
CA SER A 37 8.23 1.39 -9.03
C SER A 37 7.93 2.01 -10.38
N ASN A 38 7.10 3.05 -10.36
CA ASN A 38 6.88 3.97 -11.45
C ASN A 38 7.29 5.36 -10.98
N PRO A 39 8.37 5.94 -11.53
CA PRO A 39 9.22 5.42 -12.61
C PRO A 39 10.15 4.26 -12.18
N PRO A 40 10.66 3.45 -13.13
CA PRO A 40 11.62 2.39 -12.84
C PRO A 40 13.01 2.94 -12.46
N GLY A 41 13.87 2.09 -11.90
CA GLY A 41 15.26 2.42 -11.53
C GLY A 41 15.42 3.09 -10.17
N ALA A 42 14.44 2.95 -9.26
CA ALA A 42 14.54 3.44 -7.90
C ALA A 42 15.34 2.45 -7.02
N MET A 43 16.19 2.95 -6.13
CA MET A 43 16.88 2.13 -5.12
C MET A 43 15.89 1.72 -4.03
N VAL A 44 15.73 0.42 -3.79
CA VAL A 44 14.81 -0.15 -2.82
C VAL A 44 15.56 -0.57 -1.56
N TYR A 45 14.99 -0.17 -0.43
CA TYR A 45 15.35 -0.64 0.89
C TYR A 45 14.16 -1.37 1.49
N VAL A 46 14.38 -2.55 2.06
CA VAL A 46 13.38 -3.31 2.81
C VAL A 46 13.91 -3.45 4.23
N ASP A 47 13.15 -2.99 5.23
CA ASP A 47 13.56 -2.97 6.65
C ASP A 47 14.98 -2.39 6.82
N ASN A 48 15.20 -1.23 6.18
CA ASN A 48 16.47 -0.49 6.15
C ASN A 48 17.64 -1.21 5.46
N GLN A 49 17.47 -2.42 4.93
CA GLN A 49 18.49 -3.11 4.15
C GLN A 49 18.37 -2.79 2.65
N PRO A 50 19.48 -2.43 1.97
CA PRO A 50 19.48 -2.20 0.53
C PRO A 50 19.30 -3.52 -0.22
N ILE A 51 18.30 -3.59 -1.09
CA ILE A 51 18.03 -4.78 -1.92
C ILE A 51 18.59 -4.58 -3.33
N GLY A 52 18.35 -3.42 -3.93
CA GLY A 52 18.78 -3.10 -5.30
C GLY A 52 17.81 -2.15 -6.01
N THR A 53 17.94 -2.04 -7.33
CA THR A 53 17.13 -1.14 -8.16
C THR A 53 15.87 -1.80 -8.70
N THR A 54 14.75 -1.06 -8.72
CA THR A 54 13.49 -1.56 -9.30
C THR A 54 13.57 -1.74 -10.82
N PRO A 55 12.90 -2.76 -11.38
CA PRO A 55 12.15 -3.82 -10.70
C PRO A 55 13.07 -4.86 -10.04
N CYS A 56 12.85 -5.16 -8.76
CA CYS A 56 13.66 -6.13 -8.01
C CYS A 56 12.79 -7.15 -7.27
N ALA A 57 13.32 -8.36 -7.09
CA ALA A 57 12.68 -9.40 -6.31
C ALA A 57 13.54 -9.73 -5.08
N THR A 58 12.90 -9.83 -3.92
CA THR A 58 13.56 -10.22 -2.67
C THR A 58 12.81 -11.38 -2.02
N ASN A 59 13.55 -12.26 -1.34
CA ASN A 59 12.94 -13.32 -0.54
C ASN A 59 12.66 -12.78 0.86
N PHE A 60 11.56 -13.20 1.48
CA PHE A 60 11.22 -12.81 2.85
C PHE A 60 10.87 -14.03 3.69
N ILE A 61 11.20 -13.99 4.97
CA ILE A 61 10.97 -15.13 5.87
C ILE A 61 9.66 -14.95 6.62
N TYR A 62 9.45 -13.78 7.23
CA TYR A 62 8.28 -13.55 8.11
C TYR A 62 7.22 -12.70 7.44
N TYR A 63 5.96 -13.10 7.64
CA TYR A 63 4.77 -12.31 7.36
C TYR A 63 4.59 -11.21 8.40
N GLY A 64 3.85 -10.17 8.04
CA GLY A 64 3.67 -8.96 8.84
C GLY A 64 3.85 -7.71 8.00
N THR A 65 3.99 -6.58 8.68
CA THR A 65 4.25 -5.29 8.03
C THR A 65 5.75 -5.09 7.85
N ARG A 66 6.17 -4.73 6.64
CA ARG A 66 7.57 -4.39 6.35
C ARG A 66 7.69 -2.97 5.84
N GLU A 67 8.75 -2.29 6.24
CA GLU A 67 9.04 -0.94 5.77
C GLU A 67 9.73 -1.05 4.41
N ILE A 68 9.09 -0.51 3.37
CA ILE A 68 9.65 -0.43 2.03
C ILE A 68 9.93 1.03 1.74
N ARG A 69 11.21 1.34 1.54
CA ARG A 69 11.66 2.70 1.22
C ARG A 69 12.26 2.73 -0.17
N LEU A 70 11.74 3.60 -1.02
CA LEU A 70 12.19 3.80 -2.40
C LEU A 70 12.84 5.17 -2.53
N VAL A 71 14.07 5.18 -3.04
CA VAL A 71 14.86 6.39 -3.25
C VAL A 71 15.21 6.49 -4.73
N LYS A 72 14.86 7.62 -5.35
CA LYS A 72 15.22 7.90 -6.74
C LYS A 72 15.56 9.39 -6.89
N PRO A 73 16.66 9.75 -7.58
CA PRO A 73 17.00 11.15 -7.84
C PRO A 73 15.88 11.88 -8.60
N GLY A 74 15.54 13.09 -8.17
CA GLY A 74 14.46 13.90 -8.75
C GLY A 74 13.05 13.46 -8.36
N TYR A 75 12.92 12.51 -7.44
CA TYR A 75 11.66 12.03 -6.90
C TYR A 75 11.70 12.09 -5.37
N GLU A 76 10.53 12.29 -4.76
CA GLU A 76 10.39 12.23 -3.32
C GLU A 76 10.69 10.81 -2.80
N THR A 77 11.37 10.73 -1.66
CA THR A 77 11.63 9.45 -1.01
C THR A 77 10.32 8.90 -0.47
N LEU A 78 9.92 7.74 -0.96
CA LEU A 78 8.67 7.10 -0.58
C LEU A 78 8.95 6.01 0.46
N THR A 79 8.48 6.21 1.69
CA THR A 79 8.52 5.19 2.75
C THR A 79 7.11 4.69 3.02
N VAL A 80 6.86 3.40 2.77
CA VAL A 80 5.54 2.78 2.94
C VAL A 80 5.67 1.53 3.79
N ASN A 81 4.82 1.43 4.81
CA ASN A 81 4.64 0.23 5.61
C ASN A 81 3.69 -0.72 4.88
N GLN A 82 4.25 -1.69 4.15
CA GLN A 82 3.47 -2.63 3.36
C GLN A 82 3.07 -3.84 4.23
N PRO A 83 1.77 -4.05 4.51
CA PRO A 83 1.32 -5.27 5.17
C PRO A 83 1.41 -6.46 4.22
N ILE A 84 2.02 -7.55 4.70
CA ILE A 84 2.10 -8.85 4.03
C ILE A 84 1.41 -9.87 4.95
N PRO A 85 0.07 -10.02 4.85
CA PRO A 85 -0.67 -10.89 5.76
C PRO A 85 -0.26 -12.35 5.58
N ALA A 86 -0.17 -13.05 6.71
CA ALA A 86 0.06 -14.48 6.74
C ALA A 86 -1.17 -15.19 6.15
N PRO A 87 -0.99 -16.14 5.22
CA PRO A 87 -2.05 -17.05 4.81
C PRO A 87 -2.58 -17.87 6.00
N TRP A 88 -3.83 -18.32 5.88
CA TRP A 88 -4.53 -19.08 6.92
C TRP A 88 -3.79 -20.35 7.37
N TYR A 89 -3.02 -20.96 6.47
CA TYR A 89 -2.29 -22.20 6.72
C TYR A 89 -1.02 -22.00 7.55
N GLN A 90 -0.61 -20.77 7.88
CA GLN A 90 0.54 -20.48 8.75
C GLN A 90 0.15 -20.04 10.16
N LEU A 91 -1.14 -20.12 10.50
CA LEU A 91 -1.59 -19.82 11.84
C LEU A 91 -1.45 -21.08 12.72
N PRO A 92 -0.80 -21.00 13.89
CA PRO A 92 -0.74 -22.15 14.80
C PRO A 92 -2.15 -22.52 15.27
N PRO A 93 -2.51 -23.82 15.34
CA PRO A 93 -1.67 -25.01 15.14
C PRO A 93 -1.67 -25.56 13.69
N ILE A 94 -2.45 -24.98 12.78
CA ILE A 94 -2.65 -25.48 11.41
C ILE A 94 -1.32 -25.47 10.62
N ASP A 95 -0.45 -24.50 10.93
CA ASP A 95 0.91 -24.37 10.41
C ASP A 95 1.74 -25.66 10.47
N PHE A 96 1.67 -26.38 11.60
CA PHE A 96 2.41 -27.63 11.77
C PHE A 96 2.00 -28.68 10.73
N PHE A 97 0.71 -28.77 10.40
CA PHE A 97 0.24 -29.74 9.41
C PHE A 97 0.53 -29.29 7.98
N ALA A 98 0.44 -27.98 7.71
CA ALA A 98 0.73 -27.43 6.38
C ALA A 98 2.22 -27.62 6.01
N GLU A 99 3.14 -27.48 6.97
CA GLU A 99 4.57 -27.63 6.72
C GLU A 99 5.06 -29.09 6.78
N ASN A 100 4.49 -29.95 7.65
CA ASN A 100 4.98 -31.33 7.86
C ASN A 100 4.23 -32.40 7.07
N VAL A 101 2.99 -32.16 6.64
CA VAL A 101 2.13 -33.19 6.02
C VAL A 101 1.95 -32.98 4.52
N MET A 102 2.16 -31.77 4.00
CA MET A 102 2.11 -31.51 2.56
C MET A 102 3.49 -31.70 1.92
N PRO A 103 3.66 -32.69 1.01
CA PRO A 103 4.93 -32.91 0.31
C PRO A 103 5.19 -31.92 -0.82
N ASN A 104 4.23 -31.04 -1.13
CA ASN A 104 4.31 -30.14 -2.27
C ASN A 104 4.94 -28.79 -1.88
N GLU A 105 5.76 -28.23 -2.77
CA GLU A 105 6.43 -26.94 -2.53
C GLU A 105 5.41 -25.79 -2.54
N ILE A 106 5.31 -25.05 -1.43
CA ILE A 106 4.44 -23.88 -1.33
C ILE A 106 5.22 -22.65 -1.82
N HIS A 107 4.74 -22.06 -2.90
CA HIS A 107 5.28 -20.83 -3.48
C HIS A 107 4.36 -19.64 -3.18
N ASP A 108 4.85 -18.67 -2.41
CA ASP A 108 4.17 -17.39 -2.18
C ASP A 108 4.88 -16.29 -2.99
N PHE A 109 4.33 -15.94 -4.15
CA PHE A 109 4.82 -14.86 -5.00
C PHE A 109 3.87 -13.65 -4.92
N ARG A 110 4.38 -12.52 -4.42
CA ARG A 110 3.60 -11.27 -4.31
C ARG A 110 4.24 -10.16 -5.10
N THR A 111 3.43 -9.35 -5.78
CA THR A 111 3.91 -8.17 -6.50
C THR A 111 3.32 -6.91 -5.88
N VAL A 112 4.18 -5.93 -5.58
CA VAL A 112 3.78 -4.63 -5.07
C VAL A 112 4.34 -3.54 -5.97
N SER A 113 3.50 -2.59 -6.34
CA SER A 113 3.83 -1.48 -7.24
C SER A 113 3.65 -0.14 -6.55
N PHE A 114 4.67 0.71 -6.63
CA PHE A 114 4.67 2.04 -6.02
C PHE A 114 4.78 3.13 -7.08
N ASN A 115 4.02 4.21 -6.93
CA ASN A 115 4.15 5.41 -7.76
C ASN A 115 4.92 6.47 -6.95
N MET A 116 6.07 6.91 -7.46
CA MET A 116 6.86 7.96 -6.82
C MET A 116 6.44 9.32 -7.34
N GLN A 117 6.34 10.29 -6.44
CA GLN A 117 6.05 11.68 -6.80
C GLN A 117 7.33 12.40 -7.18
N PRO A 118 7.33 13.24 -8.23
CA PRO A 118 8.49 14.04 -8.58
C PRO A 118 8.81 15.03 -7.46
N GLN A 119 10.10 15.23 -7.18
CA GLN A 119 10.54 16.17 -6.17
C GLN A 119 10.49 17.58 -6.75
N ILE A 120 9.67 18.45 -6.15
CA ILE A 120 9.69 19.89 -6.47
C ILE A 120 10.90 20.49 -5.76
N ILE A 121 11.94 20.82 -6.52
CA ILE A 121 13.08 21.58 -6.01
C ILE A 121 12.61 23.03 -5.94
N VAL A 122 12.28 23.52 -4.76
CA VAL A 122 11.92 24.93 -4.58
C VAL A 122 13.17 25.77 -4.86
N PRO A 123 13.14 26.69 -5.84
CA PRO A 123 14.29 27.51 -6.17
C PRO A 123 14.67 28.42 -5.00
N THR A 124 15.95 28.73 -4.88
CA THR A 124 16.50 29.46 -3.72
C THR A 124 15.89 30.86 -3.60
N GLU A 125 15.58 31.50 -4.72
CA GLU A 125 14.94 32.82 -4.77
C GLU A 125 13.55 32.81 -4.15
N GLU A 126 12.76 31.77 -4.38
CA GLU A 126 11.43 31.63 -3.78
C GLU A 126 11.53 31.40 -2.27
N LEU A 127 12.53 30.64 -1.82
CA LEU A 127 12.82 30.45 -0.39
C LEU A 127 13.28 31.76 0.28
N ILE A 128 14.10 32.57 -0.41
CA ILE A 128 14.54 33.89 0.06
C ILE A 128 13.35 34.84 0.17
N GLN A 129 12.54 34.97 -0.88
CA GLN A 129 11.36 35.85 -0.90
C GLN A 129 10.35 35.46 0.18
N ARG A 130 10.08 34.16 0.36
CA ARG A 130 9.22 33.67 1.46
C ARG A 130 9.82 34.03 2.83
N GLY A 131 11.14 33.93 2.99
CA GLY A 131 11.83 34.36 4.21
C GLY A 131 11.75 35.86 4.48
N GLU A 132 11.91 36.70 3.45
CA GLU A 132 11.77 38.15 3.54
C GLU A 132 10.34 38.57 3.88
N GLN A 133 9.34 37.92 3.27
CA GLN A 133 7.93 38.13 3.58
C GLN A 133 7.60 37.79 5.05
N LEU A 134 8.12 36.68 5.56
CA LEU A 134 7.95 36.31 6.98
C LEU A 134 8.60 37.33 7.93
N ARG A 135 9.77 37.88 7.56
CA ARG A 135 10.44 38.96 8.33
C ARG A 135 9.62 40.25 8.31
N ALA A 136 9.13 40.67 7.14
CA ALA A 136 8.29 41.86 7.01
C ALA A 136 6.98 41.73 7.79
N ALA A 137 6.34 40.55 7.74
CA ALA A 137 5.12 40.27 8.51
C ALA A 137 5.35 40.37 10.03
N THR A 138 6.50 39.89 10.52
CA THR A 138 6.87 40.00 11.94
C THR A 138 7.06 41.46 12.36
N GLN A 139 7.70 42.28 11.51
CA GLN A 139 7.88 43.72 11.77
C GLN A 139 6.56 44.50 11.75
N GLN A 140 5.54 44.00 11.04
CA GLN A 140 4.19 44.55 11.00
C GLN A 140 3.29 44.05 12.16
N GLY A 141 3.85 43.30 13.12
CA GLY A 141 3.11 42.81 14.28
C GLY A 141 2.18 41.62 13.99
N ALA A 142 2.33 40.96 12.84
CA ALA A 142 1.57 39.75 12.53
C ALA A 142 2.11 38.57 13.35
N VAL A 143 1.41 38.28 14.44
CA VAL A 143 1.67 37.16 15.35
C VAL A 143 1.56 35.83 14.59
N VAL A 144 2.47 34.91 14.89
CA VAL A 144 2.42 33.49 14.48
C VAL A 144 0.98 32.97 14.46
N PRO A 145 0.52 32.29 13.39
CA PRO A 145 -0.82 31.72 13.39
C PRO A 145 -0.99 30.82 14.62
N ALA A 146 -2.13 30.95 15.29
CA ALA A 146 -2.42 30.44 16.64
C ALA A 146 -2.37 28.90 16.83
N GLY A 147 -1.78 28.15 15.90
CA GLY A 147 -1.57 26.70 15.97
C GLY A 147 -0.15 26.24 16.35
N ALA A 148 0.82 27.16 16.50
CA ALA A 148 2.18 26.81 16.92
C ALA A 148 2.31 26.81 18.47
N THR A 149 1.52 25.99 19.16
CA THR A 149 1.71 25.72 20.59
C THR A 149 2.87 24.76 20.77
N THR A 150 4.02 25.28 21.19
CA THR A 150 5.14 24.50 21.73
C THR A 150 4.70 23.73 22.99
N PRO A 151 4.95 22.42 23.12
CA PRO A 151 4.72 21.71 24.37
C PRO A 151 5.71 22.22 25.43
N ALA A 152 5.19 22.84 26.49
CA ALA A 152 5.97 23.37 27.59
C ALA A 152 6.52 22.22 28.46
N PHE A 153 7.83 21.99 28.40
CA PHE A 153 8.56 21.30 29.47
C PHE A 153 8.99 22.35 30.50
N GLY A 154 8.29 22.39 31.63
CA GLY A 154 8.60 23.20 32.82
C GLY A 154 7.80 22.71 34.02
N PRO A 155 8.35 22.69 35.24
CA PRO A 155 7.82 21.89 36.33
C PRO A 155 6.55 22.49 36.95
N ALA A 156 5.71 21.57 37.42
CA ALA A 156 4.38 21.76 37.95
C ALA A 156 4.25 22.85 39.04
N ALA A 157 3.23 23.69 38.91
CA ALA A 157 2.57 24.33 40.03
C ALA A 157 1.05 24.13 39.88
N ALA A 158 0.45 23.47 40.87
CA ALA A 158 -0.93 23.01 40.92
C ALA A 158 -1.95 24.17 41.14
N PRO A 159 -3.26 23.96 40.90
CA PRO A 159 -4.27 25.02 40.81
C PRO A 159 -5.07 25.23 42.12
N PRO A 160 -5.89 26.29 42.18
CA PRO A 160 -7.17 26.25 42.90
C PRO A 160 -8.42 26.51 42.01
N PRO A 161 -9.65 26.21 42.50
CA PRO A 161 -10.76 25.71 41.70
C PRO A 161 -11.87 26.73 41.34
N VAL A 162 -12.46 26.48 40.15
CA VAL A 162 -13.89 26.50 39.72
C VAL A 162 -14.85 27.61 40.23
N ILE A 163 -15.55 28.27 39.29
CA ILE A 163 -17.03 28.20 39.05
C ILE A 163 -17.46 29.44 38.25
N GLY A 164 -17.89 29.21 37.02
CA GLY A 164 -18.57 30.20 36.19
C GLY A 164 -18.76 29.68 34.77
N ARG A 165 -19.88 29.01 34.49
CA ARG A 165 -20.37 28.87 33.11
C ARG A 165 -21.19 30.13 32.79
N PRO A 166 -20.86 30.81 31.69
CA PRO A 166 -21.92 31.18 30.76
C PRO A 166 -21.55 30.72 29.34
N THR A 167 -22.44 29.88 28.80
CA THR A 167 -22.87 29.80 27.40
C THR A 167 -21.93 30.32 26.32
N ILE A 168 -21.41 29.39 25.50
CA ILE A 168 -20.78 29.69 24.22
C ILE A 168 -21.89 30.15 23.26
N ALA A 169 -21.95 31.45 22.97
CA ALA A 169 -22.57 31.95 21.75
C ALA A 169 -21.56 31.80 20.60
N ALA A 170 -21.91 31.03 19.57
CA ALA A 170 -21.11 30.92 18.36
C ALA A 170 -21.11 32.26 17.60
N PRO A 171 -19.96 32.75 17.08
CA PRO A 171 -19.96 33.93 16.23
C PRO A 171 -20.60 33.61 14.88
N ALA A 172 -21.48 34.50 14.45
CA ALA A 172 -22.19 34.44 13.19
C ALA A 172 -21.22 34.47 11.99
N PHE A 173 -21.39 33.52 11.08
CA PHE A 173 -20.75 33.48 9.78
C PHE A 173 -21.45 34.48 8.85
N ASN A 174 -20.83 35.65 8.61
CA ASN A 174 -21.24 36.56 7.55
C ASN A 174 -20.53 36.18 6.25
N GLY A 175 -21.17 35.30 5.46
CA GLY A 175 -20.84 35.09 4.05
C GLY A 175 -21.58 36.10 3.16
N PRO A 176 -21.06 36.42 1.96
CA PRO A 176 -21.74 37.30 1.02
C PRO A 176 -23.02 36.65 0.48
N THR A 177 -24.08 37.44 0.45
CA THR A 177 -25.43 37.11 -0.03
C THR A 177 -25.44 36.87 -1.53
N GLY A 178 -25.73 35.64 -1.97
CA GLY A 178 -26.23 35.34 -3.31
C GLY A 178 -27.77 35.26 -3.30
N PRO A 179 -28.47 35.60 -4.41
CA PRO A 179 -29.92 35.61 -4.41
C PRO A 179 -30.50 34.20 -4.29
N ALA A 180 -31.50 34.08 -3.42
CA ALA A 180 -32.25 32.87 -3.13
C ALA A 180 -33.07 32.39 -4.33
N LEU A 181 -33.08 31.08 -4.59
CA LEU A 181 -34.05 30.42 -5.47
C LEU A 181 -34.68 29.22 -4.74
N LEU A 182 -36.01 29.13 -4.89
CA LEU A 182 -37.00 28.34 -4.17
C LEU A 182 -36.88 26.81 -4.38
N PRO A 183 -37.46 25.99 -3.49
CA PRO A 183 -37.35 24.54 -3.55
C PRO A 183 -38.35 23.92 -4.55
N GLY A 184 -37.85 23.00 -5.36
CA GLY A 184 -38.65 22.00 -6.07
C GLY A 184 -38.58 22.09 -7.58
N THR A 185 -37.69 21.32 -8.22
CA THR A 185 -38.00 20.65 -9.49
C THR A 185 -37.11 19.42 -9.72
N THR A 186 -37.79 18.29 -9.88
CA THR A 186 -37.49 17.03 -10.57
C THR A 186 -36.27 16.90 -11.50
N LEU A 187 -35.65 15.72 -11.39
CA LEU A 187 -34.83 14.95 -12.33
C LEU A 187 -34.89 15.34 -13.83
N ALA A 188 -33.75 15.70 -14.42
CA ALA A 188 -33.35 15.41 -15.80
C ALA A 188 -31.83 15.72 -16.01
N PRO A 189 -31.12 15.03 -16.91
CA PRO A 189 -29.66 15.11 -17.01
C PRO A 189 -29.24 16.33 -17.82
N GLU A 190 -28.40 17.19 -17.24
CA GLU A 190 -27.91 18.39 -17.91
C GLU A 190 -26.76 18.05 -18.86
N ALA A 191 -26.87 18.66 -20.05
CA ALA A 191 -26.06 18.48 -21.23
C ALA A 191 -24.57 18.74 -21.01
N VAL A 192 -23.74 17.93 -21.66
CA VAL A 192 -22.29 18.14 -21.82
C VAL A 192 -22.07 19.37 -22.73
N PRO A 193 -21.24 20.36 -22.34
CA PRO A 193 -20.93 21.51 -23.19
C PRO A 193 -20.10 21.11 -24.43
N PRO A 194 -20.27 21.80 -25.57
CA PRO A 194 -19.60 21.42 -26.81
C PRO A 194 -18.10 21.74 -26.72
N GLY A 195 -17.26 20.70 -26.80
CA GLY A 195 -15.80 20.87 -26.87
C GLY A 195 -14.96 19.79 -26.16
N VAL A 196 -15.58 18.86 -25.44
CA VAL A 196 -14.85 17.78 -24.76
C VAL A 196 -14.86 16.51 -25.61
N ILE A 197 -13.71 16.17 -26.19
CA ILE A 197 -13.46 14.86 -26.81
C ILE A 197 -13.25 13.86 -25.66
N VAL A 198 -14.25 13.01 -25.40
CA VAL A 198 -14.15 11.91 -24.44
C VAL A 198 -13.48 10.72 -25.14
N PRO A 199 -12.40 10.13 -24.60
CA PRO A 199 -11.87 8.87 -25.14
C PRO A 199 -12.84 7.72 -24.83
N PRO A 200 -13.09 6.77 -25.77
CA PRO A 200 -14.05 5.70 -25.54
C PRO A 200 -13.56 4.75 -24.44
N SER A 201 -14.46 4.49 -23.49
CA SER A 201 -14.37 3.43 -22.51
C SER A 201 -14.47 2.07 -23.22
N ASN A 202 -13.34 1.38 -23.36
CA ASN A 202 -13.31 0.02 -23.89
C ASN A 202 -13.78 -0.99 -22.83
N GLY A 203 -15.08 -1.32 -22.87
CA GLY A 203 -15.60 -2.63 -22.48
C GLY A 203 -15.27 -3.69 -23.54
N PRO A 204 -15.38 -4.99 -23.23
CA PRO A 204 -14.70 -6.04 -23.97
C PRO A 204 -15.36 -6.32 -25.33
N GLY A 205 -14.54 -6.27 -26.38
CA GLY A 205 -14.80 -7.01 -27.61
C GLY A 205 -15.58 -6.26 -28.70
N VAL A 206 -14.95 -5.30 -29.37
CA VAL A 206 -15.21 -5.00 -30.79
C VAL A 206 -13.92 -4.49 -31.44
N LEU A 207 -13.42 -5.18 -32.46
CA LEU A 207 -12.30 -4.72 -33.30
C LEU A 207 -12.76 -3.58 -34.23
N PRO A 208 -11.92 -2.56 -34.50
CA PRO A 208 -12.24 -1.51 -35.46
C PRO A 208 -12.22 -2.03 -36.92
N PRO A 209 -13.11 -1.52 -37.81
CA PRO A 209 -13.18 -1.95 -39.20
C PRO A 209 -12.09 -1.24 -40.01
N GLY A 210 -11.18 -2.00 -40.64
CA GLY A 210 -10.24 -1.44 -41.62
C GLY A 210 -8.81 -1.98 -41.67
N GLY A 211 -8.44 -2.98 -40.85
CA GLY A 211 -7.11 -3.61 -40.91
C GLY A 211 -7.14 -4.95 -41.65
N ARG A 212 -6.32 -5.13 -42.69
CA ARG A 212 -6.13 -6.42 -43.37
C ARG A 212 -5.63 -7.49 -42.40
N ALA A 213 -6.07 -8.74 -42.58
CA ALA A 213 -5.56 -9.88 -41.83
C ALA A 213 -4.05 -10.01 -42.04
N LEU A 214 -3.29 -10.16 -40.95
CA LEU A 214 -1.86 -10.48 -41.01
C LEU A 214 -1.71 -11.92 -41.50
N GLU A 215 -1.06 -12.08 -42.64
CA GLU A 215 -0.66 -13.37 -43.21
C GLU A 215 0.39 -14.05 -42.30
N PRO A 216 0.26 -15.35 -41.97
CA PRO A 216 1.20 -16.02 -41.09
C PRO A 216 2.58 -16.20 -41.77
N LEU A 217 3.64 -15.81 -41.08
CA LEU A 217 5.03 -15.98 -41.50
C LEU A 217 5.37 -17.47 -41.70
N PRO A 218 6.15 -17.84 -42.74
CA PRO A 218 6.55 -19.23 -42.96
C PRO A 218 7.47 -19.70 -41.83
N MET A 219 7.18 -20.90 -41.33
CA MET A 219 8.01 -21.65 -40.40
C MET A 219 9.36 -21.95 -41.07
N VAL A 220 10.44 -21.44 -40.51
CA VAL A 220 11.81 -21.82 -40.90
C VAL A 220 12.07 -23.22 -40.35
N GLN A 221 12.46 -24.14 -41.24
CA GLN A 221 12.88 -25.52 -40.95
C GLN A 221 14.18 -25.55 -40.14
#